data_AF-A0A0A0KVL7-F1
#
_entry.id   AF-A0A0A0KVL7-F1
#
_cell.length_a   1.000
_cell.length_b   1.000
_cell.length_c   1.000
_cell.angle_alpha   90.00
_cell.angle_beta   90.00
_cell.angle_gamma   90.00
#
_symmetry.space_group_name_H-M   'P 1'
#
loop_
_entity.id
_entity.type
_entity.pdbx_description
1 polymer ?
#
loop_
_entity_poly.entity_id
_entity_poly.type
_entity_poly.pdbx_seq_one_letter_code
_entity_poly.pdbx_strand_id
1 'polypeptide(L)'
;MINLSIASLPSTLPIPSKFLNSTSKSSFNALQIRFPFSFRLPPKTATTGRGRNSSVVMMAKREDELKDIRSKTTEEINEEVIDLKGELLMLRLQKSARNEFKSSEFRRMRKRISRMLTVRREREIEEGVGKRLSRKLDRKWKKSIVVRPPPSLKKLREEEAAAEEAEKSA
;
A
#
# COMPACT_ATOMS: atom_id res chain seq x y z
N MET A 1 12.24 68.53 -25.16
CA MET A 1 12.50 67.63 -26.31
C MET A 1 14.00 67.40 -26.41
N ILE A 2 14.50 66.29 -25.86
CA ILE A 2 15.85 65.81 -26.13
C ILE A 2 15.74 64.29 -26.21
N ASN A 3 15.74 63.78 -27.43
CA ASN A 3 15.79 62.36 -27.76
C ASN A 3 17.25 61.91 -27.72
N LEU A 4 17.55 60.81 -27.03
CA LEU A 4 18.75 60.02 -27.27
C LEU A 4 18.38 58.53 -27.27
N SER A 5 18.24 57.99 -28.48
CA SER A 5 18.27 56.56 -28.78
C SER A 5 19.70 56.04 -28.69
N ILE A 6 19.92 54.92 -27.97
CA ILE A 6 21.10 54.06 -28.19
C ILE A 6 20.66 52.60 -28.18
N ALA A 7 20.79 52.01 -29.37
CA ALA A 7 21.02 50.63 -29.80
C ALA A 7 20.69 49.43 -28.87
N SER A 8 19.88 48.53 -29.43
CA SER A 8 19.86 47.08 -29.17
C SER A 8 21.12 46.38 -29.71
N LEU A 9 21.59 45.31 -29.05
CA LEU A 9 21.81 43.96 -29.62
C LEU A 9 22.38 42.98 -28.53
N PRO A 10 22.22 41.66 -28.70
CA PRO A 10 22.23 40.66 -27.63
C PRO A 10 23.60 39.99 -27.44
N SER A 11 23.88 39.48 -26.24
CA SER A 11 24.92 38.46 -26.07
C SER A 11 24.48 37.37 -25.11
N THR A 12 24.22 36.21 -25.71
CA THR A 12 24.08 34.91 -25.07
C THR A 12 25.41 34.55 -24.42
N LEU A 13 25.43 34.34 -23.11
CA LEU A 13 26.55 33.71 -22.41
C LEU A 13 26.14 32.31 -21.92
N PRO A 14 26.95 31.28 -22.17
CA PRO A 14 26.63 29.91 -21.81
C PRO A 14 26.80 29.71 -20.31
N ILE A 15 25.77 29.14 -19.66
CA ILE A 15 25.83 28.69 -18.27
C ILE A 15 26.66 27.40 -18.24
N PRO A 16 27.83 27.35 -17.57
CA PRO A 16 28.56 26.09 -17.41
C PRO A 16 27.89 25.23 -16.35
N SER A 17 27.37 24.08 -16.76
CA SER A 17 27.02 22.98 -15.87
C SER A 17 28.27 22.39 -15.23
N LYS A 18 28.47 22.63 -13.93
CA LYS A 18 29.38 21.82 -13.11
C LYS A 18 28.67 21.43 -11.81
N PHE A 19 28.10 20.23 -11.84
CA PHE A 19 27.87 19.44 -10.64
C PHE A 19 29.20 19.29 -9.91
N LEU A 20 29.33 19.94 -8.76
CA LEU A 20 30.38 19.64 -7.79
C LEU A 20 29.69 19.20 -6.52
N ASN A 21 29.81 17.91 -6.24
CA ASN A 21 29.42 17.29 -4.98
C ASN A 21 30.14 18.04 -3.84
N SER A 22 29.38 18.82 -3.09
CA SER A 22 29.80 19.32 -1.79
C SER A 22 29.89 18.13 -0.85
N THR A 23 31.08 17.54 -0.74
CA THR A 23 31.42 16.66 0.37
C THR A 23 31.54 17.56 1.60
N SER A 24 30.46 17.62 2.37
CA SER A 24 30.43 18.27 3.68
C SER A 24 31.56 17.68 4.52
N LYS A 25 32.61 18.47 4.77
CA LYS A 25 33.68 18.13 5.69
C LYS A 25 33.14 18.19 7.12
N SER A 26 32.55 17.08 7.58
CA SER A 26 32.30 16.88 9.01
C SER A 26 33.61 16.49 9.70
N SER A 27 34.08 17.30 10.64
CA SER A 27 35.25 17.02 11.49
C SER A 27 34.95 16.01 12.60
N PHE A 28 34.18 14.96 12.31
CA PHE A 28 33.93 13.89 13.27
C PHE A 28 34.93 12.76 12.98
N ASN A 29 35.98 12.68 13.80
CA ASN A 29 36.87 11.52 13.84
C ASN A 29 36.15 10.35 14.54
N ALA A 30 35.15 9.78 13.86
CA ALA A 30 34.59 8.50 14.26
C ALA A 30 35.55 7.40 13.79
N LEU A 31 36.03 6.60 14.73
CA LEU A 31 36.87 5.42 14.52
C LEU A 31 36.25 4.54 13.42
N GLN A 32 36.86 4.52 12.23
CA GLN A 32 36.50 3.57 11.18
C GLN A 32 36.97 2.18 11.61
N ILE A 33 36.07 1.37 12.14
CA ILE A 33 36.30 -0.07 12.28
C ILE A 33 36.34 -0.65 10.86
N ARG A 34 37.56 -0.80 10.34
CA ARG A 34 37.83 -1.52 9.10
C ARG A 34 37.59 -3.01 9.34
N PHE A 35 36.41 -3.50 8.99
CA PHE A 35 36.17 -4.94 8.92
C PHE A 35 36.99 -5.52 7.75
N PRO A 36 37.86 -6.53 7.96
CA PRO A 36 38.63 -7.16 6.90
C PRO A 36 37.76 -8.21 6.18
N PHE A 37 36.59 -7.83 5.68
CA PHE A 37 35.77 -8.71 4.86
C PHE A 37 35.43 -8.02 3.55
N SER A 38 36.25 -8.29 2.54
CA SER A 38 35.92 -8.02 1.15
C SER A 38 34.62 -8.75 0.82
N PHE A 39 33.50 -8.03 0.77
CA PHE A 39 32.26 -8.52 0.18
C PHE A 39 32.52 -8.82 -1.30
N ARG A 40 32.89 -10.06 -1.61
CA ARG A 40 32.74 -10.59 -2.98
C ARG A 40 31.24 -10.61 -3.27
N LEU A 41 30.78 -9.70 -4.12
CA LEU A 41 29.47 -9.80 -4.75
C LEU A 41 29.42 -11.13 -5.51
N PRO A 42 28.49 -12.05 -5.20
CA PRO A 42 28.34 -13.27 -6.00
C PRO A 42 27.91 -12.89 -7.43
N PRO A 43 28.43 -13.58 -8.46
CA PRO A 43 27.95 -13.38 -9.83
C PRO A 43 26.45 -13.68 -9.88
N LYS A 44 25.69 -12.81 -10.55
CA LYS A 44 24.27 -12.99 -10.82
C LYS A 44 24.10 -14.27 -11.62
N THR A 45 23.77 -15.37 -10.95
CA THR A 45 23.22 -16.54 -11.62
C THR A 45 21.91 -16.08 -12.27
N ALA A 46 21.88 -16.09 -13.61
CA ALA A 46 20.66 -15.91 -14.36
C ALA A 46 19.72 -17.05 -13.96
N THR A 47 18.76 -16.75 -13.09
CA THR A 47 17.69 -17.71 -12.77
C THR A 47 16.96 -18.00 -14.07
N THR A 48 17.13 -19.22 -14.54
CA THR A 48 16.41 -19.83 -15.64
C THR A 48 14.91 -19.62 -15.49
N GLY A 49 14.26 -19.37 -16.63
CA GLY A 49 12.90 -18.84 -16.73
C GLY A 49 11.87 -19.57 -15.89
N ARG A 50 11.28 -18.85 -14.93
CA ARG A 50 10.04 -19.25 -14.30
C ARG A 50 8.92 -19.10 -15.34
N GLY A 51 8.28 -20.21 -15.68
CA GLY A 51 7.27 -20.35 -16.73
C GLY A 51 6.28 -19.17 -16.83
N ARG A 52 6.16 -18.66 -18.06
CA ARG A 52 5.31 -17.55 -18.51
C ARG A 52 3.82 -17.78 -18.26
N ASN A 53 3.42 -19.01 -17.93
CA ASN A 53 2.01 -19.41 -17.80
C ASN A 53 1.40 -19.04 -16.44
N SER A 54 2.22 -18.80 -15.41
CA SER A 54 1.71 -18.40 -14.08
C SER A 54 1.26 -16.94 -14.00
N SER A 55 1.76 -16.08 -14.89
CA SER A 55 1.41 -14.66 -14.89
C SER A 55 -0.01 -14.42 -15.41
N VAL A 56 -0.44 -15.14 -16.44
CA VAL A 56 -1.75 -14.98 -17.10
C VAL A 56 -2.90 -15.30 -16.13
N VAL A 57 -2.83 -16.44 -15.41
CA VAL A 57 -3.85 -16.83 -14.42
C VAL A 57 -3.97 -15.80 -13.28
N MET A 58 -2.85 -15.19 -12.90
CA MET A 58 -2.82 -14.15 -11.88
C MET A 58 -3.34 -12.79 -12.37
N MET A 59 -3.37 -12.54 -13.69
CA MET A 59 -3.99 -11.35 -14.27
C MET A 59 -5.51 -11.47 -14.26
N ALA A 60 -6.07 -12.60 -14.72
CA ALA A 60 -7.51 -12.82 -14.76
C ALA A 60 -8.18 -12.59 -13.39
N LYS A 61 -7.69 -13.25 -12.33
CA LYS A 61 -8.23 -13.07 -10.97
C LYS A 61 -8.14 -11.63 -10.45
N ARG A 62 -7.09 -10.89 -10.83
CA ARG A 62 -6.94 -9.49 -10.42
C ARG A 62 -7.97 -8.61 -11.14
N GLU A 63 -8.17 -8.84 -12.43
CA GLU A 63 -9.12 -8.07 -13.23
C GLU A 63 -10.55 -8.28 -12.74
N ASP A 64 -10.91 -9.53 -12.44
CA ASP A 64 -12.22 -9.87 -11.88
C ASP A 64 -12.41 -9.23 -10.49
N GLU A 65 -11.42 -9.34 -9.59
CA GLU A 65 -11.45 -8.60 -8.31
C GLU A 65 -11.64 -7.10 -8.53
N LEU A 66 -11.05 -6.51 -9.57
CA LEU A 66 -11.14 -5.07 -9.81
C LEU A 66 -12.51 -4.67 -10.37
N LYS A 67 -13.13 -5.52 -11.21
CA LYS A 67 -14.51 -5.35 -11.66
C LYS A 67 -15.48 -5.40 -10.47
N ASP A 68 -15.31 -6.38 -9.57
CA ASP A 68 -16.13 -6.52 -8.36
C ASP A 68 -16.02 -5.32 -7.42
N ILE A 69 -14.85 -4.67 -7.37
CA ILE A 69 -14.66 -3.49 -6.53
C ILE A 69 -15.34 -2.27 -7.16
N ARG A 70 -15.26 -2.15 -8.49
CA ARG A 70 -15.87 -1.01 -9.21
C ARG A 70 -17.39 -1.05 -9.19
N SER A 71 -18.00 -2.24 -9.12
CA SER A 71 -19.47 -2.39 -9.00
C SER A 71 -20.01 -2.02 -7.61
N LYS A 72 -19.19 -2.10 -6.55
CA LYS A 72 -19.59 -1.79 -5.17
C LYS A 72 -19.78 -0.30 -4.92
N THR A 73 -20.65 0.04 -3.98
CA THR A 73 -20.83 1.42 -3.51
C THR A 73 -19.64 1.88 -2.64
N THR A 74 -19.48 3.19 -2.43
CA THR A 74 -18.38 3.73 -1.59
C THR A 74 -18.51 3.32 -0.12
N GLU A 75 -19.73 3.13 0.36
CA GLU A 75 -20.06 2.69 1.72
C GLU A 75 -19.68 1.23 1.92
N GLU A 76 -20.13 0.34 1.01
CA GLU A 76 -19.70 -1.07 0.99
C GLU A 76 -18.18 -1.21 0.93
N ILE A 77 -17.51 -0.36 0.14
CA ILE A 77 -16.04 -0.36 0.07
C ILE A 77 -15.42 -0.06 1.44
N ASN A 78 -15.97 0.89 2.19
CA ASN A 78 -15.47 1.27 3.50
C ASN A 78 -15.71 0.16 4.54
N GLU A 79 -16.88 -0.46 4.52
CA GLU A 79 -17.21 -1.57 5.41
C GLU A 79 -16.32 -2.78 5.17
N GLU A 80 -16.17 -3.19 3.91
CA GLU A 80 -15.32 -4.33 3.55
C GLU A 80 -13.84 -4.07 3.88
N VAL A 81 -13.37 -2.81 3.77
CA VAL A 81 -12.01 -2.44 4.23
C VAL A 81 -11.87 -2.62 5.74
N ILE A 82 -12.89 -2.32 6.54
CA ILE A 82 -12.87 -2.52 7.99
C ILE A 82 -12.84 -4.03 8.30
N ASP A 83 -13.69 -4.81 7.63
CA ASP A 83 -13.82 -6.24 7.87
C ASP A 83 -12.54 -7.00 7.47
N LEU A 84 -11.95 -6.69 6.30
CA LEU A 84 -10.67 -7.26 5.87
C LEU A 84 -9.53 -6.91 6.82
N LYS A 85 -9.55 -5.73 7.46
CA LYS A 85 -8.56 -5.38 8.50
C LYS A 85 -8.78 -6.18 9.77
N GLY A 86 -10.03 -6.42 10.16
CA GLY A 86 -10.38 -7.27 11.29
C GLY A 86 -9.94 -8.72 11.08
N GLU A 87 -10.20 -9.28 9.90
CA GLU A 87 -9.72 -10.62 9.54
C GLU A 87 -8.18 -10.68 9.51
N LEU A 88 -7.51 -9.62 9.03
CA LEU A 88 -6.05 -9.57 9.02
C LEU A 88 -5.47 -9.59 10.44
N LEU A 89 -6.17 -9.01 11.41
CA LEU A 89 -5.81 -9.10 12.82
C LEU A 89 -5.93 -10.55 13.31
N MET A 90 -7.01 -11.26 12.96
CA MET A 90 -7.19 -12.66 13.36
C MET A 90 -6.09 -13.56 12.79
N LEU A 91 -5.71 -13.37 11.52
CA LEU A 91 -4.57 -14.10 10.96
C LEU A 91 -3.27 -13.84 11.72
N ARG A 92 -3.06 -12.61 12.24
CA ARG A 92 -1.87 -12.31 13.07
C ARG A 92 -1.92 -13.06 14.40
N LEU A 93 -3.10 -13.11 15.03
CA LEU A 93 -3.30 -13.83 16.29
C LEU A 93 -3.12 -15.35 16.11
N GLN A 94 -3.68 -15.92 15.04
CA GLN A 94 -3.45 -17.33 14.66
C GLN A 94 -1.97 -17.62 14.44
N LYS A 95 -1.27 -16.73 13.72
CA LYS A 95 0.17 -16.84 13.49
C LYS A 95 0.96 -16.81 14.80
N SER A 96 0.62 -15.94 15.75
CA SER A 96 1.29 -15.90 17.05
C SER A 96 0.98 -17.12 17.92
N ALA A 97 -0.25 -17.63 17.85
CA ALA A 97 -0.65 -18.87 18.51
C ALA A 97 -0.01 -20.12 17.91
N ARG A 98 0.71 -19.97 16.78
CA ARG A 98 1.29 -21.07 15.99
C ARG A 98 0.25 -22.07 15.46
N ASN A 99 -0.98 -21.61 15.28
CA ASN A 99 -2.01 -22.38 14.60
C ASN A 99 -1.65 -22.50 13.12
N GLU A 100 -2.22 -23.50 12.45
CA GLU A 100 -2.07 -23.65 11.01
C GLU A 100 -2.83 -22.52 10.28
N PHE A 101 -2.15 -21.81 9.39
CA PHE A 101 -2.75 -20.77 8.56
C PHE A 101 -2.08 -20.71 7.18
N LYS A 102 -2.80 -20.18 6.19
CA LYS A 102 -2.25 -19.96 4.84
C LYS A 102 -1.48 -18.64 4.77
N SER A 103 -0.17 -18.70 4.55
CA SER A 103 0.69 -17.50 4.47
C SER A 103 0.37 -16.58 3.29
N SER A 104 -0.21 -17.12 2.21
CA SER A 104 -0.67 -16.36 1.05
C SER A 104 -1.77 -15.36 1.38
N GLU A 105 -2.63 -15.66 2.37
CA GLU A 105 -3.78 -14.82 2.75
C GLU A 105 -3.33 -13.46 3.27
N PHE A 106 -2.24 -13.39 4.05
CA PHE A 106 -1.65 -12.12 4.46
C PHE A 106 -1.36 -11.19 3.28
N ARG A 107 -0.81 -11.72 2.20
CA ARG A 107 -0.46 -10.93 1.02
C ARG A 107 -1.71 -10.62 0.20
N ARG A 108 -2.62 -11.57 0.05
CA ARG A 108 -3.87 -11.41 -0.70
C ARG A 108 -4.75 -10.33 -0.07
N MET A 109 -5.01 -10.42 1.23
CA MET A 109 -5.86 -9.46 1.95
C MET A 109 -5.28 -8.05 1.95
N ARG A 110 -3.96 -7.90 2.20
CA ARG A 110 -3.31 -6.57 2.11
C ARG A 110 -3.46 -5.97 0.71
N LYS A 111 -3.25 -6.76 -0.34
CA LYS A 111 -3.43 -6.30 -1.72
C LYS A 111 -4.88 -5.95 -2.03
N ARG A 112 -5.84 -6.72 -1.51
CA ARG A 112 -7.28 -6.44 -1.67
C ARG A 112 -7.66 -5.10 -1.03
N ILE A 113 -7.26 -4.87 0.22
CA ILE A 113 -7.45 -3.57 0.91
C ILE A 113 -6.84 -2.43 0.09
N SER A 114 -5.63 -2.60 -0.44
CA SER A 114 -4.99 -1.57 -1.27
C SER A 114 -5.81 -1.23 -2.52
N ARG A 115 -6.36 -2.23 -3.22
CA ARG A 115 -7.20 -2.02 -4.41
C ARG A 115 -8.53 -1.31 -4.09
N MET A 116 -9.14 -1.66 -2.97
CA MET A 116 -10.36 -0.98 -2.48
C MET A 116 -10.10 0.52 -2.26
N LEU A 117 -8.98 0.84 -1.61
CA LEU A 117 -8.59 2.22 -1.32
C LEU A 117 -8.19 2.99 -2.58
N THR A 118 -7.63 2.34 -3.60
CA THR A 118 -7.35 3.01 -4.88
C THR A 118 -8.64 3.37 -5.60
N VAL A 119 -9.60 2.45 -5.71
CA VAL A 119 -10.89 2.74 -6.36
C VAL A 119 -11.67 3.82 -5.62
N ARG A 120 -11.67 3.79 -4.28
CA ARG A 120 -12.24 4.89 -3.49
C ARG A 120 -11.57 6.24 -3.81
N ARG A 121 -10.24 6.26 -3.96
CA ARG A 121 -9.51 7.49 -4.27
C ARG A 121 -9.74 7.97 -5.71
N GLU A 122 -9.93 7.06 -6.66
CA GLU A 122 -10.30 7.38 -8.04
C GLU A 122 -11.64 8.15 -8.07
N ARG A 123 -12.66 7.66 -7.33
CA ARG A 123 -13.95 8.35 -7.19
C ARG A 123 -13.83 9.74 -6.56
N GLU A 124 -13.04 9.88 -5.50
CA GLU A 124 -12.78 11.20 -4.90
C GLU A 124 -12.09 12.18 -5.89
N ILE A 125 -11.31 11.67 -6.85
CA ILE A 125 -10.67 12.50 -7.89
C ILE A 125 -11.70 12.90 -8.96
N GLU A 126 -12.59 12.00 -9.34
CA GLU A 126 -13.70 12.27 -10.27
C GLU A 126 -14.65 13.36 -9.71
N GLU A 127 -14.90 13.34 -8.40
CA GLU A 127 -15.64 14.39 -7.68
C GLU A 127 -14.87 15.73 -7.58
N GLY A 128 -13.60 15.78 -7.99
CA GLY A 128 -12.77 16.97 -7.94
C GLY A 128 -12.16 17.27 -6.56
N VAL A 129 -12.15 16.32 -5.63
CA VAL A 129 -11.63 16.54 -4.27
C VAL A 129 -10.09 16.58 -4.27
N GLY A 130 -9.56 17.77 -3.98
CA GLY A 130 -8.12 18.00 -3.83
C GLY A 130 -7.47 17.19 -2.69
N LYS A 131 -6.15 17.00 -2.78
CA LYS A 131 -5.37 16.16 -1.83
C LYS A 131 -5.48 16.60 -0.37
N ARG A 132 -5.68 17.90 -0.08
CA ARG A 132 -5.78 18.41 1.31
C ARG A 132 -7.15 18.07 1.92
N LEU A 133 -8.22 18.23 1.16
CA LEU A 133 -9.58 17.93 1.60
C LEU A 133 -9.75 16.42 1.81
N SER A 134 -9.26 15.60 0.87
CA SER A 134 -9.26 14.13 1.00
C SER A 134 -8.60 13.66 2.31
N ARG A 135 -7.44 14.22 2.69
CA ARG A 135 -6.79 13.89 3.99
C ARG A 135 -7.61 14.30 5.20
N LYS A 136 -8.32 15.45 5.15
CA LYS A 136 -9.20 15.88 6.25
C LYS A 136 -10.38 14.91 6.41
N LEU A 137 -10.99 14.51 5.30
CA LEU A 137 -12.08 13.52 5.27
C LEU A 137 -11.60 12.14 5.75
N ASP A 138 -10.45 11.66 5.28
CA ASP A 138 -9.86 10.38 5.72
C ASP A 138 -9.55 10.37 7.23
N ARG A 139 -9.01 11.47 7.77
CA ARG A 139 -8.79 11.59 9.23
C ARG A 139 -10.10 11.59 10.01
N LYS A 140 -11.12 12.32 9.53
CA LYS A 140 -12.45 12.36 10.16
C LYS A 140 -13.07 10.96 10.15
N TRP A 141 -13.02 10.27 9.02
CA TRP A 141 -13.51 8.90 8.87
C TRP A 141 -12.77 7.93 9.79
N LYS A 142 -11.43 7.96 9.83
CA LYS A 142 -10.65 7.10 10.74
C LYS A 142 -11.00 7.32 12.22
N LYS A 143 -11.33 8.55 12.60
CA LYS A 143 -11.76 8.88 13.96
C LYS A 143 -13.16 8.35 14.27
N SER A 144 -14.05 8.23 13.28
CA SER A 144 -15.41 7.71 13.47
C SER A 144 -15.51 6.18 13.42
N ILE A 145 -14.44 5.46 13.10
CA ILE A 145 -14.46 3.99 13.04
C ILE A 145 -14.62 3.43 14.46
N VAL A 146 -15.74 2.74 14.69
CA VAL A 146 -15.95 1.91 15.89
C VAL A 146 -15.40 0.52 15.63
N VAL A 147 -14.61 0.01 16.57
CA VAL A 147 -14.03 -1.34 16.46
C VAL A 147 -15.14 -2.38 16.63
N ARG A 148 -15.31 -3.23 15.62
CA ARG A 148 -16.28 -4.34 15.60
C ARG A 148 -15.55 -5.67 15.38
N PRO A 149 -16.03 -6.79 15.94
CA PRO A 149 -15.45 -8.11 15.66
C PRO A 149 -15.64 -8.45 14.18
N PRO A 150 -14.66 -9.12 13.54
CA PRO A 150 -14.73 -9.49 12.14
C PRO A 150 -15.88 -10.47 11.88
N PRO A 151 -16.50 -10.42 10.69
CA PRO A 151 -17.69 -11.21 10.38
C PRO A 151 -17.44 -12.73 10.47
N SER A 152 -16.23 -13.20 10.16
CA SER A 152 -15.87 -14.61 10.31
C SER A 152 -16.02 -15.14 11.73
N LEU A 153 -15.64 -14.34 12.74
CA LEU A 153 -15.83 -14.73 14.15
C LEU A 153 -17.28 -14.68 14.59
N LYS A 154 -18.07 -13.74 14.05
CA LYS A 154 -19.51 -13.68 14.35
C LYS A 154 -20.21 -14.95 13.88
N LYS A 155 -19.95 -15.34 12.64
CA LYS A 155 -20.52 -16.57 12.04
C LYS A 155 -20.18 -17.82 12.86
N LEU A 156 -18.92 -17.99 13.24
CA LEU A 156 -18.50 -19.14 14.07
C LEU A 156 -19.24 -19.19 15.41
N ARG A 157 -19.43 -18.04 16.08
CA ARG A 157 -20.16 -17.99 17.35
C ARG A 157 -21.66 -18.23 17.19
N GLU A 158 -22.24 -17.73 16.11
CA GLU A 158 -23.65 -17.96 15.78
C GLU A 158 -23.92 -19.44 15.49
N GLU A 159 -23.02 -20.11 14.77
CA GLU A 159 -23.07 -21.56 14.51
C GLU A 159 -22.91 -22.39 15.79
N GLU A 160 -21.95 -22.03 16.65
CA GLU A 160 -21.75 -22.68 17.96
C GLU A 160 -22.98 -22.51 18.87
N ALA A 161 -23.55 -21.31 18.94
CA ALA A 161 -24.75 -21.05 19.73
C ALA A 161 -25.97 -21.83 19.22
N ALA A 162 -26.15 -21.92 17.90
CA ALA A 162 -27.23 -22.70 17.31
C ALA A 162 -27.08 -24.21 17.59
N ALA A 163 -25.84 -24.72 17.61
CA ALA A 163 -25.57 -26.11 17.98
C ALA A 163 -25.88 -26.38 19.46
N GLU A 164 -25.48 -25.48 20.36
CA GLU A 164 -25.80 -25.61 21.79
C GLU A 164 -27.31 -25.52 22.08
N GLU A 165 -28.04 -24.67 21.36
CA GLU A 165 -29.51 -24.57 21.50
C GLU A 165 -30.20 -25.84 21.01
N ALA A 166 -29.71 -26.43 19.91
CA ALA A 166 -30.20 -27.72 19.43
C ALA A 166 -29.96 -28.85 20.43
N GLU A 167 -28.77 -28.94 21.02
CA GLU A 167 -28.45 -29.96 22.03
C GLU A 167 -29.20 -29.77 23.36
N LYS A 168 -29.49 -28.53 23.78
CA LYS A 168 -30.28 -28.25 24.99
C LYS A 168 -31.79 -28.51 24.79
N SER A 169 -32.24 -28.64 23.55
CA SER A 169 -33.63 -28.91 23.18
C SER A 169 -33.94 -30.38 22.87
N ALA A 170 -32.93 -31.24 22.93
CA ALA A 170 -33.03 -32.70 22.81
C ALA A 170 -32.99 -33.38 24.20
#